data_AF-A0A419KBD5-F1
#
_entry.id   AF-A0A419KBD5-F1
#
_cell.length_a   1.000
_cell.length_b   1.000
_cell.length_c   1.000
_cell.angle_alpha   90.00
_cell.angle_beta   90.00
_cell.angle_gamma   90.00
#
_symmetry.space_group_name_H-M   'P 1'
#
loop_
_entity.id
_entity.type
_entity.pdbx_description
1 polymer ?
#
loop_
_entity_poly.entity_id
_entity_poly.type
_entity_poly.pdbx_seq_one_letter_code
_entity_poly.pdbx_strand_id
1 'polypeptide(L)'
;MTIICPNRFYFSKNELLRGVASDFIGFDEIHLVPEVELSGFGDVDWVAYKFEKNGIMDFCGMEIMADSTTQTGELVKAWKDFFSRNLSDRYGYGMNTYNTIKLSFTQILNKGQVFEHWKKYYVGILQDVLFSNLVERFGLGISKGVRKGKWIIFATVTMERKGNTYVVKPNEMFSSSINELLKAYNRVDIPSIEGFIEIIKRKANLNKF
;
A
#
# COMPACT_ATOMS: atom_id res chain seq x y z
N MET A 1 -1.86 -3.83 -14.85
CA MET A 1 -0.81 -4.80 -14.45
C MET A 1 -0.54 -4.58 -12.98
N THR A 2 -0.33 -5.65 -12.21
CA THR A 2 -0.23 -5.59 -10.75
C THR A 2 1.16 -6.02 -10.29
N ILE A 3 1.79 -5.20 -9.47
CA ILE A 3 3.04 -5.49 -8.78
C ILE A 3 2.73 -6.40 -7.58
N ILE A 4 3.29 -7.60 -7.58
CA ILE A 4 3.10 -8.60 -6.51
C ILE A 4 4.35 -8.84 -5.65
N CYS A 5 5.45 -8.13 -5.96
CA CYS A 5 6.73 -8.29 -5.29
C CYS A 5 7.26 -6.90 -4.88
N PRO A 6 7.46 -6.63 -3.57
CA PRO A 6 7.98 -5.35 -3.07
C PRO A 6 9.34 -4.98 -3.65
N ASN A 7 10.19 -5.96 -3.96
CA ASN A 7 11.51 -5.72 -4.56
C ASN A 7 11.42 -4.98 -5.90
N ARG A 8 10.26 -4.96 -6.54
CA ARG A 8 10.04 -4.19 -7.77
C ARG A 8 10.10 -2.67 -7.55
N PHE A 9 9.84 -2.19 -6.34
CA PHE A 9 9.95 -0.78 -5.96
C PHE A 9 11.40 -0.35 -5.69
N TYR A 10 12.31 -1.31 -5.45
CA TYR A 10 13.71 -1.09 -5.08
C TYR A 10 14.68 -1.04 -6.28
N PHE A 11 14.14 -1.17 -7.49
CA PHE A 11 14.95 -1.18 -8.71
C PHE A 11 15.75 0.12 -8.87
N SER A 12 16.84 0.04 -9.66
CA SER A 12 17.74 1.17 -9.89
C SER A 12 18.32 1.78 -8.61
N LYS A 13 18.74 0.95 -7.65
CA LYS A 13 19.33 1.40 -6.37
C LYS A 13 18.38 2.33 -5.58
N ASN A 14 17.11 1.95 -5.49
CA ASN A 14 16.06 2.69 -4.77
C ASN A 14 15.79 4.10 -5.32
N GLU A 15 16.00 4.34 -6.63
CA GLU A 15 15.75 5.63 -7.27
C GLU A 15 14.32 6.14 -7.03
N LEU A 16 13.32 5.25 -7.11
CA LEU A 16 11.94 5.57 -6.79
C LEU A 16 11.79 6.10 -5.36
N LEU A 17 12.39 5.44 -4.38
CA LEU A 17 12.27 5.84 -2.97
C LEU A 17 12.94 7.19 -2.74
N ARG A 18 14.13 7.41 -3.32
CA ARG A 18 14.84 8.69 -3.23
C ARG A 18 14.05 9.82 -3.85
N GLY A 19 13.49 9.61 -5.04
CA GLY A 19 12.68 10.60 -5.74
C GLY A 19 11.37 10.93 -5.01
N VAL A 20 10.73 9.96 -4.36
CA VAL A 20 9.57 10.24 -3.51
C VAL A 20 9.99 10.99 -2.24
N ALA A 21 11.08 10.59 -1.60
CA ALA A 21 11.56 11.24 -0.38
C ALA A 21 11.99 12.70 -0.61
N SER A 22 12.55 13.03 -1.78
CA SER A 22 13.02 14.39 -2.08
C SER A 22 11.92 15.44 -2.03
N ASP A 23 10.66 15.05 -2.29
CA ASP A 23 9.51 15.95 -2.19
C ASP A 23 9.20 16.35 -0.73
N PHE A 24 9.76 15.64 0.26
CA PHE A 24 9.48 15.84 1.68
C PHE A 24 10.69 16.35 2.47
N ILE A 25 11.89 15.87 2.17
CA ILE A 25 13.10 16.19 2.93
C ILE A 25 14.17 16.93 2.10
N GLY A 26 13.86 17.27 0.84
CA GLY A 26 14.72 18.01 -0.08
C GLY A 26 15.60 17.13 -0.98
N PHE A 27 16.23 17.74 -1.98
CA PHE A 27 17.03 17.06 -3.02
C PHE A 27 18.51 16.81 -2.65
N ASP A 28 18.92 17.17 -1.43
CA ASP A 28 20.29 16.95 -0.96
C ASP A 28 20.61 15.45 -0.86
N GLU A 29 21.78 15.07 -0.33
CA GLU A 29 22.15 13.67 -0.15
C GLU A 29 21.17 12.93 0.78
N ILE A 30 20.14 12.32 0.18
CA ILE A 30 19.15 11.48 0.87
C ILE A 30 19.82 10.16 1.20
N HIS A 31 19.78 9.76 2.46
CA HIS A 31 20.16 8.41 2.88
C HIS A 31 18.91 7.57 3.09
N LEU A 32 19.03 6.26 2.83
CA LEU A 32 17.94 5.29 3.02
C LEU A 32 18.44 4.20 3.96
N VAL A 33 17.64 3.88 4.97
CA VAL A 33 17.86 2.75 5.87
C VAL A 33 16.59 1.88 5.89
N PRO A 34 16.68 0.57 5.61
CA PRO A 34 15.53 -0.32 5.65
C PRO A 34 15.23 -0.81 7.07
N GLU A 35 14.01 -1.30 7.29
CA GLU A 35 13.60 -2.09 8.47
C GLU A 35 13.97 -1.40 9.80
N VAL A 36 13.55 -0.14 9.95
CA VAL A 36 13.83 0.63 11.17
C VAL A 36 12.76 0.36 12.22
N GLU A 37 13.17 -0.23 13.34
CA GLU A 37 12.27 -0.50 14.46
C GLU A 37 11.64 0.79 14.99
N LEU A 38 10.31 0.80 15.05
CA LEU A 38 9.52 1.79 15.75
C LEU A 38 8.89 1.12 16.98
N SER A 39 9.49 1.35 18.15
CA SER A 39 9.14 0.67 19.39
C SER A 39 7.63 0.68 19.67
N GLY A 40 7.03 -0.51 19.74
CA GLY A 40 5.60 -0.70 19.97
C GLY A 40 4.69 -0.61 18.73
N PHE A 41 5.24 -0.26 17.56
CA PHE A 41 4.50 -0.09 16.30
C PHE A 41 5.05 -0.93 15.13
N GLY A 42 6.06 -1.77 15.40
CA GLY A 42 6.74 -2.61 14.40
C GLY A 42 7.80 -1.84 13.62
N ASP A 43 8.25 -2.40 12.48
CA ASP A 43 9.34 -1.81 11.71
C ASP A 43 8.80 -0.95 10.57
N VAL A 44 9.37 0.23 10.34
CA VAL A 44 9.12 1.03 9.13
C VAL A 44 9.95 0.45 8.00
N ASP A 45 9.32 0.12 6.86
CA ASP A 45 10.01 -0.57 5.75
C ASP A 45 11.27 0.19 5.31
N TRP A 46 11.16 1.51 5.17
CA TRP A 46 12.27 2.40 4.85
C TRP A 46 12.15 3.73 5.59
N VAL A 47 13.27 4.23 6.11
CA VAL A 47 13.40 5.63 6.54
C VAL A 47 14.34 6.34 5.58
N ALA A 48 13.84 7.40 4.96
CA ALA A 48 14.67 8.36 4.25
C ALA A 48 15.04 9.49 5.20
N TYR A 49 16.32 9.85 5.24
CA TYR A 49 16.80 10.89 6.13
C TYR A 49 17.88 11.75 5.49
N LYS A 50 17.96 13.00 5.95
CA LYS A 50 19.02 13.94 5.62
C LYS A 50 20.02 13.97 6.78
N PHE A 51 21.30 13.81 6.46
CA PHE A 51 22.38 13.86 7.43
C PHE A 51 23.31 15.03 7.11
N GLU A 52 23.63 15.85 8.11
CA GLU A 52 24.65 16.90 8.02
C GLU A 52 25.55 16.81 9.24
N LYS A 53 26.85 17.16 9.10
CA LYS A 53 27.95 17.23 10.09
C LYS A 53 27.79 16.48 11.43
N ASN A 54 26.76 16.78 12.22
CA ASN A 54 26.55 16.27 13.57
C ASN A 54 25.23 15.51 13.80
N GLY A 55 24.40 15.22 12.78
CA GLY A 55 23.18 14.44 13.01
C GLY A 55 22.16 14.40 11.87
N ILE A 56 21.03 13.76 12.20
CA ILE A 56 19.84 13.69 11.33
C ILE A 56 19.09 15.02 11.41
N MET A 57 18.96 15.69 10.26
CA MET A 57 18.29 17.00 10.15
C MET A 57 16.79 16.87 9.92
N ASP A 58 16.42 15.95 9.03
CA ASP A 58 15.03 15.64 8.70
C ASP A 58 14.90 14.19 8.24
N PHE A 59 13.69 13.64 8.31
CA PHE A 59 13.39 12.30 7.87
C PHE A 59 11.91 12.11 7.53
N CYS A 60 11.62 11.10 6.71
CA CYS A 60 10.28 10.58 6.50
C CYS A 60 10.30 9.04 6.55
N GLY A 61 9.20 8.48 7.04
CA GLY A 61 8.96 7.04 7.04
C GLY A 61 8.26 6.64 5.75
N MET A 62 8.58 5.48 5.21
CA MET A 62 8.07 5.01 3.94
C MET A 62 7.66 3.54 4.08
N GLU A 63 6.44 3.22 3.66
CA GLU A 63 5.87 1.86 3.68
C GLU A 63 5.56 1.42 2.25
N ILE A 64 5.97 0.22 1.87
CA ILE A 64 5.81 -0.31 0.52
C ILE A 64 4.69 -1.33 0.47
N MET A 65 3.76 -1.15 -0.48
CA MET A 65 2.60 -2.02 -0.60
C MET A 65 2.52 -2.62 -2.00
N ALA A 66 3.08 -3.82 -2.13
CA ALA A 66 2.80 -4.70 -3.25
C ALA A 66 1.56 -5.54 -2.96
N ASP A 67 0.86 -5.99 -4.00
CA ASP A 67 -0.28 -6.90 -3.81
C ASP A 67 0.19 -8.33 -3.55
N SER A 68 -0.68 -9.16 -2.99
CA SER A 68 -0.43 -10.57 -2.69
C SER A 68 -1.36 -11.45 -3.52
N THR A 69 -1.07 -12.75 -3.61
CA THR A 69 -1.92 -13.71 -4.32
C THR A 69 -2.72 -14.59 -3.37
N THR A 70 -3.87 -15.08 -3.83
CA THR A 70 -4.55 -16.22 -3.19
C THR A 70 -3.89 -17.52 -3.65
N GLN A 71 -3.99 -18.57 -2.84
CA GLN A 71 -3.50 -19.91 -3.21
C GLN A 71 -2.03 -19.93 -3.69
N THR A 72 -1.09 -19.48 -2.84
CA THR A 72 0.36 -19.40 -3.17
C THR A 72 0.93 -20.70 -3.76
N GLY A 73 0.44 -21.87 -3.32
CA GLY A 73 0.84 -23.16 -3.89
C GLY A 73 0.55 -23.28 -5.40
N GLU A 74 -0.59 -22.76 -5.87
CA GLU A 74 -0.94 -22.75 -7.29
C GLU A 74 -0.08 -21.78 -8.10
N LEU A 75 0.34 -20.65 -7.50
CA LEU A 75 1.32 -19.76 -8.14
C LEU A 75 2.69 -20.44 -8.27
N VAL A 76 3.14 -21.14 -7.22
CA VAL A 76 4.40 -21.91 -7.26
C VAL A 76 4.33 -23.03 -8.29
N LYS A 77 3.18 -23.71 -8.41
CA LYS A 77 2.94 -24.71 -9.45
C LYS A 77 3.07 -24.08 -10.84
N ALA A 78 2.37 -22.97 -11.10
CA ALA A 78 2.45 -22.26 -12.38
C ALA A 78 3.88 -21.83 -12.74
N TRP A 79 4.64 -21.39 -11.74
CA TRP A 79 6.03 -21.03 -11.91
C TRP A 79 6.90 -22.24 -12.29
N LYS A 80 6.72 -23.40 -11.63
CA LYS A 80 7.41 -24.64 -11.99
C LYS A 80 7.06 -25.11 -13.40
N ASP A 81 5.77 -25.10 -13.72
CA ASP A 81 5.23 -25.53 -15.02
C ASP A 81 5.75 -24.64 -16.16
N PHE A 82 5.97 -23.34 -15.91
CA PHE A 82 6.63 -22.43 -16.85
C PHE A 82 8.06 -22.87 -17.18
N PHE A 83 8.87 -23.22 -16.17
CA PHE A 83 10.25 -23.68 -16.40
C PHE A 83 10.32 -25.03 -17.09
N SER A 84 9.35 -25.91 -16.83
CA SER A 84 9.25 -27.20 -17.53
C SER A 84 8.56 -27.11 -18.89
N ARG A 85 8.17 -25.91 -19.36
CA ARG A 85 7.42 -25.69 -20.61
C ARG A 85 6.12 -26.49 -20.70
N ASN A 86 5.47 -26.72 -19.55
CA ASN A 86 4.25 -27.51 -19.42
C ASN A 86 3.12 -26.66 -18.82
N LEU A 87 2.82 -25.52 -19.44
CA LEU A 87 1.83 -24.59 -18.93
C LEU A 87 0.41 -25.14 -19.07
N SER A 88 -0.35 -25.10 -17.98
CA SER A 88 -1.82 -25.22 -18.01
C SER A 88 -2.45 -23.93 -18.55
N ASP A 89 -3.63 -24.05 -19.16
CA ASP A 89 -4.44 -22.91 -19.60
C ASP A 89 -4.90 -22.03 -18.42
N ARG A 90 -5.05 -22.63 -17.23
CA ARG A 90 -5.48 -21.94 -16.01
C ARG A 90 -4.84 -22.53 -14.76
N TYR A 91 -4.66 -21.68 -13.76
CA TYR A 91 -4.21 -22.02 -12.41
C TYR A 91 -5.17 -21.45 -11.37
N GLY A 92 -5.22 -22.06 -10.18
CA GLY A 92 -6.17 -21.69 -9.14
C GLY A 92 -5.88 -20.40 -8.37
N TYR A 93 -4.82 -19.66 -8.67
CA TYR A 93 -4.49 -18.43 -7.93
C TYR A 93 -5.19 -17.19 -8.51
N GLY A 94 -5.38 -16.19 -7.65
CA GLY A 94 -5.87 -14.86 -8.00
C GLY A 94 -5.19 -13.79 -7.16
N MET A 95 -5.70 -12.56 -7.21
CA MET A 95 -5.21 -11.47 -6.37
C MET A 95 -5.89 -11.50 -4.99
N ASN A 96 -5.11 -11.30 -3.93
CA ASN A 96 -5.59 -11.19 -2.55
C ASN A 96 -5.66 -9.72 -2.10
N THR A 97 -6.09 -8.86 -3.03
CA THR A 97 -6.12 -7.41 -2.92
C THR A 97 -6.80 -6.92 -1.65
N TYR A 98 -7.94 -7.51 -1.25
CA TYR A 98 -8.63 -7.06 -0.05
C TYR A 98 -7.80 -7.31 1.23
N ASN A 99 -7.08 -8.43 1.29
CA ASN A 99 -6.22 -8.68 2.43
C ASN A 99 -5.03 -7.71 2.48
N THR A 100 -4.40 -7.47 1.32
CA THR A 100 -3.35 -6.45 1.17
C THR A 100 -3.83 -5.10 1.71
N ILE A 101 -4.99 -4.62 1.23
CA ILE A 101 -5.54 -3.32 1.61
C ILE A 101 -5.82 -3.24 3.12
N LYS A 102 -6.39 -4.27 3.74
CA LYS A 102 -6.63 -4.28 5.20
C LYS A 102 -5.32 -4.11 5.99
N LEU A 103 -4.31 -4.89 5.64
CA LEU A 103 -3.00 -4.85 6.30
C LEU A 103 -2.32 -3.49 6.08
N SER A 104 -2.28 -3.04 4.82
CA SER A 104 -1.78 -1.72 4.44
C SER A 104 -2.43 -0.59 5.22
N PHE A 105 -3.76 -0.58 5.30
CA PHE A 105 -4.49 0.45 6.03
C PHE A 105 -4.13 0.47 7.51
N THR A 106 -4.04 -0.71 8.16
CA THR A 106 -3.65 -0.78 9.58
C THR A 106 -2.22 -0.31 9.83
N GLN A 107 -1.27 -0.64 8.94
CA GLN A 107 0.11 -0.18 9.04
C GLN A 107 0.19 1.35 8.93
N ILE A 108 -0.49 1.92 7.93
CA ILE A 108 -0.56 3.38 7.73
C ILE A 108 -1.22 4.08 8.91
N LEU A 109 -2.33 3.53 9.43
CA LEU A 109 -3.02 4.12 10.56
C LEU A 109 -2.16 4.13 11.83
N ASN A 110 -1.55 2.98 12.17
CA ASN A 110 -0.79 2.84 13.42
C ASN A 110 0.52 3.62 13.40
N LYS A 111 1.35 3.44 12.37
CA LYS A 111 2.63 4.15 12.28
C LYS A 111 2.41 5.62 11.94
N GLY A 112 1.42 5.93 11.09
CA GLY A 112 1.06 7.29 10.75
C GLY A 112 0.67 8.15 11.97
N GLN A 113 0.06 7.57 13.02
CA GLN A 113 -0.20 8.29 14.27
C GLN A 113 1.07 8.86 14.90
N VAL A 114 2.14 8.07 14.90
CA VAL A 114 3.42 8.48 15.45
C VAL A 114 4.06 9.57 14.61
N PHE A 115 4.10 9.39 13.29
CA PHE A 115 4.68 10.36 12.36
C PHE A 115 3.91 11.69 12.31
N GLU A 116 2.57 11.64 12.30
CA GLU A 116 1.73 12.83 12.38
C GLU A 116 1.94 13.60 13.69
N HIS A 117 2.08 12.88 14.81
CA HIS A 117 2.42 13.49 16.10
C HIS A 117 3.79 14.20 16.07
N TRP A 118 4.79 13.57 15.44
CA TRP A 118 6.12 14.16 15.24
C TRP A 118 6.16 15.26 14.18
N LYS A 119 5.07 15.49 13.45
CA LYS A 119 5.01 16.39 12.29
C LYS A 119 6.06 16.00 11.24
N LYS A 120 6.17 14.70 10.98
CA LYS A 120 7.01 14.09 9.95
C LYS A 120 6.14 13.35 8.95
N TYR A 121 6.55 13.34 7.69
CA TYR A 121 5.78 12.66 6.66
C TYR A 121 5.87 11.14 6.81
N TYR A 122 4.74 10.46 6.67
CA TYR A 122 4.63 9.02 6.56
C TYR A 122 4.05 8.66 5.20
N VAL A 123 4.84 7.99 4.36
CA VAL A 123 4.57 7.84 2.93
C VAL A 123 4.27 6.39 2.61
N GLY A 124 3.01 6.08 2.32
CA GLY A 124 2.62 4.81 1.71
C GLY A 124 2.86 4.83 0.20
N ILE A 125 3.73 3.96 -0.30
CA ILE A 125 4.01 3.78 -1.73
C ILE A 125 3.29 2.54 -2.23
N LEU A 126 2.38 2.73 -3.18
CA LEU A 126 1.51 1.67 -3.69
C LEU A 126 1.11 1.89 -5.14
N GLN A 127 0.73 0.84 -5.83
CA GLN A 127 0.21 0.98 -7.20
C GLN A 127 -1.16 1.67 -7.22
N ASP A 128 -1.43 2.44 -8.27
CA ASP A 128 -2.68 3.14 -8.52
C ASP A 128 -3.93 2.28 -8.28
N VAL A 129 -3.95 1.03 -8.78
CA VAL A 129 -5.07 0.10 -8.61
C VAL A 129 -5.32 -0.29 -7.15
N LEU A 130 -4.27 -0.38 -6.30
CA LEU A 130 -4.45 -0.63 -4.86
C LEU A 130 -4.96 0.62 -4.17
N PHE A 131 -4.44 1.79 -4.54
CA PHE A 131 -4.86 3.05 -3.97
C PHE A 131 -6.34 3.34 -4.25
N SER A 132 -6.79 3.21 -5.51
CA SER A 132 -8.20 3.40 -5.86
C SER A 132 -9.11 2.47 -5.07
N ASN A 133 -8.74 1.19 -4.94
CA ASN A 133 -9.53 0.23 -4.19
C ASN A 133 -9.55 0.53 -2.68
N LEU A 134 -8.42 0.96 -2.11
CA LEU A 134 -8.31 1.41 -0.71
C LEU A 134 -9.25 2.59 -0.44
N VAL A 135 -9.24 3.61 -1.31
CA VAL A 135 -10.07 4.81 -1.17
C VAL A 135 -11.55 4.46 -1.30
N GLU A 136 -11.93 3.67 -2.31
CA GLU A 136 -13.31 3.28 -2.55
C GLU A 136 -13.86 2.41 -1.41
N ARG A 137 -13.09 1.42 -0.93
CA ARG A 137 -13.55 0.50 0.11
C ARG A 137 -13.79 1.14 1.46
N PHE A 138 -12.96 2.08 1.83
CA PHE A 138 -13.00 2.71 3.15
C PHE A 138 -13.62 4.11 3.12
N GLY A 139 -13.91 4.67 1.94
CA GLY A 139 -14.41 6.04 1.83
C GLY A 139 -13.41 7.05 2.38
N LEU A 140 -12.11 6.87 2.09
CA LEU A 140 -11.06 7.66 2.72
C LEU A 140 -11.14 9.14 2.37
N GLY A 141 -11.04 9.98 3.41
CA GLY A 141 -10.82 11.41 3.25
C GLY A 141 -9.42 11.66 2.68
N ILE A 142 -9.33 11.87 1.37
CA ILE A 142 -8.07 12.12 0.66
C ILE A 142 -8.11 13.48 -0.03
N SER A 143 -6.95 14.09 -0.16
CA SER A 143 -6.76 15.30 -0.96
C SER A 143 -5.68 15.05 -2.02
N LYS A 144 -5.96 15.41 -3.27
CA LYS A 144 -4.95 15.37 -4.33
C LYS A 144 -3.81 16.35 -4.02
N GLY A 145 -2.58 15.87 -4.16
CA GLY A 145 -1.34 16.58 -3.83
C GLY A 145 -1.02 16.58 -2.32
N VAL A 146 0.15 17.11 -1.99
CA VAL A 146 0.59 17.32 -0.61
C VAL A 146 -0.09 18.58 -0.05
N ARG A 147 -0.80 18.45 1.07
CA ARG A 147 -1.49 19.58 1.72
C ARG A 147 -0.87 19.89 3.08
N LYS A 148 -0.81 21.17 3.40
CA LYS A 148 -0.30 21.63 4.70
C LYS A 148 -1.12 21.01 5.84
N GLY A 149 -0.43 20.49 6.86
CA GLY A 149 -1.05 19.86 8.02
C GLY A 149 -1.56 18.44 7.80
N LYS A 150 -1.30 17.84 6.63
CA LYS A 150 -1.59 16.44 6.33
C LYS A 150 -0.28 15.67 6.18
N TRP A 151 0.04 14.84 7.16
CA TRP A 151 1.33 14.18 7.28
C TRP A 151 1.35 12.76 6.70
N ILE A 152 0.19 12.22 6.37
CA ILE A 152 0.06 10.91 5.73
C ILE A 152 -0.01 11.10 4.23
N ILE A 153 0.91 10.48 3.50
CA ILE A 153 1.00 10.58 2.05
C ILE A 153 0.77 9.22 1.42
N PHE A 154 0.01 9.20 0.33
CA PHE A 154 -0.09 8.07 -0.58
C PHE A 154 0.58 8.45 -1.88
N ALA A 155 1.77 7.91 -2.12
CA ALA A 155 2.52 8.09 -3.37
C ALA A 155 2.19 6.90 -4.29
N THR A 156 1.39 7.18 -5.32
CA THR A 156 0.97 6.14 -6.27
C THR A 156 2.01 5.92 -7.34
N VAL A 157 2.14 4.67 -7.78
CA VAL A 157 2.98 4.29 -8.91
C VAL A 157 2.18 3.57 -9.98
N THR A 158 2.69 3.60 -11.20
CA THR A 158 2.20 2.78 -12.31
C THR A 158 3.33 1.98 -12.93
N MET A 159 2.97 0.91 -13.64
CA MET A 159 3.91 0.17 -14.47
C MET A 159 3.73 0.53 -15.93
N GLU A 160 4.78 1.06 -16.55
CA GLU A 160 4.80 1.39 -17.98
C GLU A 160 5.69 0.40 -18.73
N ARG A 161 5.24 -0.05 -19.91
CA ARG A 161 6.06 -0.89 -20.78
C ARG A 161 7.10 -0.03 -21.48
N LYS A 162 8.38 -0.34 -21.29
CA LYS A 162 9.52 0.23 -22.03
C LYS A 162 10.26 -0.86 -22.80
N GLY A 163 10.00 -0.92 -24.10
CA GLY A 163 10.50 -2.00 -24.97
C GLY A 163 10.01 -3.36 -24.49
N ASN A 164 10.95 -4.25 -24.13
CA ASN A 164 10.66 -5.59 -23.61
C ASN A 164 10.57 -5.67 -22.09
N THR A 165 10.66 -4.53 -21.39
CA THR A 165 10.61 -4.47 -19.92
C THR A 165 9.43 -3.62 -19.46
N TYR A 166 9.13 -3.72 -18.17
CA TYR A 166 8.24 -2.78 -17.50
C TYR A 166 9.04 -1.95 -16.51
N VAL A 167 8.72 -0.68 -16.36
CA VAL A 167 9.38 0.20 -15.38
C VAL A 167 8.32 0.78 -14.46
N VAL A 168 8.61 0.78 -13.16
CA VAL A 168 7.76 1.45 -12.17
C VAL A 168 8.03 2.94 -12.27
N LYS A 169 6.98 3.74 -12.39
CA LYS A 169 7.06 5.20 -12.42
C LYS A 169 6.17 5.81 -11.33
N PRO A 170 6.61 6.90 -10.68
CA PRO A 170 5.71 7.75 -9.92
C PRO A 170 4.53 8.21 -10.78
N ASN A 171 3.36 8.34 -10.16
CA ASN A 171 2.13 8.78 -10.83
C ASN A 171 1.53 10.01 -10.16
N GLU A 172 0.75 9.82 -9.10
CA GLU A 172 0.11 10.89 -8.35
C GLU A 172 0.38 10.76 -6.85
N MET A 173 0.42 11.88 -6.15
CA MET A 173 0.46 11.93 -4.70
C MET A 173 -0.86 12.41 -4.12
N PHE A 174 -1.24 11.84 -3.00
CA PHE A 174 -2.40 12.22 -2.21
C PHE A 174 -2.00 12.38 -0.76
N SER A 175 -2.70 13.25 -0.04
CA SER A 175 -2.47 13.48 1.38
C SER A 175 -3.73 13.27 2.21
N SER A 176 -3.54 12.81 3.43
CA SER A 176 -4.57 12.57 4.44
C SER A 176 -4.04 12.89 5.84
N SER A 177 -4.91 12.77 6.83
CA SER A 177 -4.59 12.92 8.25
C SER A 177 -5.13 11.72 9.03
N ILE A 178 -4.61 11.49 10.23
CA ILE A 178 -5.11 10.38 11.06
C ILE A 178 -6.59 10.52 11.38
N ASN A 179 -7.07 11.75 11.58
CA ASN A 179 -8.49 12.00 11.78
C ASN A 179 -9.34 11.55 10.57
N GLU A 180 -8.86 11.77 9.35
CA GLU A 180 -9.54 11.31 8.13
C GLU A 180 -9.51 9.79 8.00
N LEU A 181 -8.38 9.15 8.32
CA LEU A 181 -8.27 7.69 8.32
C LEU A 181 -9.19 7.06 9.39
N LEU A 182 -9.25 7.62 10.60
CA LEU A 182 -10.11 7.12 11.67
C LEU A 182 -11.60 7.28 11.33
N LYS A 183 -11.99 8.39 10.70
CA LYS A 183 -13.37 8.59 10.22
C LYS A 183 -13.78 7.54 9.20
N ALA A 184 -12.86 7.12 8.33
CA ALA A 184 -13.11 6.06 7.35
C ALA A 184 -13.39 4.69 8.00
N TYR A 185 -13.00 4.50 9.27
CA TYR A 185 -13.34 3.29 10.02
C TYR A 185 -14.81 3.27 10.50
N ASN A 186 -15.45 4.44 10.60
CA ASN A 186 -16.85 4.54 10.99
C ASN A 186 -17.76 4.27 9.78
N ARG A 187 -18.27 3.03 9.69
CA ARG A 187 -19.21 2.65 8.64
C ARG A 187 -20.57 3.30 8.83
N VAL A 188 -21.05 3.98 7.79
CA VAL A 188 -22.39 4.56 7.72
C VAL A 188 -23.37 3.70 6.91
N ASP A 189 -22.86 2.69 6.21
CA ASP A 189 -23.57 1.79 5.29
C ASP A 189 -23.88 0.43 5.93
N ILE A 190 -24.41 0.44 7.15
CA ILE A 190 -24.71 -0.79 7.89
C ILE A 190 -25.91 -1.50 7.24
N PRO A 191 -25.77 -2.75 6.75
CA PRO A 191 -26.87 -3.48 6.14
C PRO A 191 -27.95 -3.80 7.17
N SER A 192 -29.21 -3.85 6.74
CA SER A 192 -30.32 -4.22 7.62
C SER A 192 -30.25 -5.69 8.03
N ILE A 193 -30.74 -5.97 9.24
CA ILE A 193 -30.83 -7.34 9.76
C ILE A 193 -31.77 -8.16 8.88
N GLU A 194 -32.87 -7.56 8.41
CA GLU A 194 -33.88 -8.20 7.58
C GLU A 194 -33.28 -8.67 6.25
N GLY A 195 -32.53 -7.79 5.56
CA GLY A 195 -31.86 -8.14 4.31
C GLY A 195 -30.82 -9.26 4.50
N PHE A 196 -30.11 -9.26 5.64
CA PHE A 196 -29.18 -10.33 5.96
C PHE A 196 -29.91 -11.66 6.25
N ILE A 197 -31.03 -11.64 6.97
CA ILE A 197 -31.87 -12.81 7.23
C ILE A 197 -32.39 -13.40 5.92
N GLU A 198 -32.84 -12.58 4.96
CA GLU A 198 -33.29 -13.07 3.65
C GLU A 198 -32.17 -13.81 2.90
N ILE A 199 -30.94 -13.28 2.94
CA ILE A 199 -29.77 -13.94 2.35
C ILE A 199 -29.49 -15.29 3.04
N ILE A 200 -29.59 -15.35 4.37
CA ILE A 200 -29.43 -16.60 5.14
C ILE A 200 -30.49 -17.61 4.71
N LYS A 201 -31.77 -17.23 4.73
CA LYS A 201 -32.88 -18.11 4.34
C LYS A 201 -32.69 -18.66 2.93
N ARG A 202 -32.28 -17.81 1.99
CA ARG A 202 -31.97 -18.21 0.61
C ARG A 202 -30.82 -19.22 0.56
N LYS A 203 -29.71 -18.98 1.27
CA LYS A 203 -28.55 -19.90 1.27
C LYS A 203 -28.83 -21.22 2.00
N ALA A 204 -29.64 -21.20 3.05
CA ALA A 204 -30.01 -22.37 3.84
C ALA A 204 -31.21 -23.15 3.25
N ASN A 205 -31.74 -22.73 2.09
CA ASN A 205 -32.94 -23.31 1.47
C ASN A 205 -34.21 -23.29 2.34
N LEU A 206 -34.33 -22.31 3.25
CA LEU A 206 -35.46 -22.19 4.18
C LEU A 206 -36.72 -21.56 3.54
N ASN A 207 -36.65 -21.12 2.28
CA ASN A 207 -37.78 -20.54 1.54
C ASN A 207 -38.63 -21.61 0.80
N LYS A 208 -38.44 -22.91 1.09
CA LYS A 208 -39.08 -24.03 0.37
C LYS A 208 -40.19 -24.75 1.16
N PHE A 209 -40.78 -24.13 2.17
CA PHE A 209 -41.93 -24.66 2.90
C PHE A 209 -43.04 -23.62 2.99
#